data_AF-A0A8J2EMM2-F1
#
_entry.id   AF-A0A8J2EMM2-F1
#
_cell.length_a   1.000
_cell.length_b   1.000
_cell.length_c   1.000
_cell.angle_alpha   90.00
_cell.angle_beta   90.00
_cell.angle_gamma   90.00
#
_symmetry.space_group_name_H-M   'P 1'
#
loop_
_entity.id
_entity.type
_entity.pdbx_description
1 polymer ?
#
loop_
_entity_poly.entity_id
_entity_poly.type
_entity_poly.pdbx_seq_one_letter_code
_entity_poly.pdbx_strand_id
1 'polypeptide(L)' 'MNFHNYTLHDAFFLVRSRRPIITPNLGFMEQLVLYEEENFREPTVDLWKYSEWYSSSDDRTGVPDLAPEY' A
#
# COMPACT_ATOMS: atom_id res chain seq x y z
N MET A 1 2.19 3.72 18.55
CA MET A 1 0.87 4.33 18.27
C MET A 1 0.11 3.35 17.39
N ASN A 2 -0.80 2.54 17.94
CA ASN A 2 -1.71 1.74 17.11
C ASN A 2 -2.95 2.59 16.83
N PHE A 3 -2.98 3.31 15.71
CA PHE A 3 -4.24 3.89 15.25
C PHE A 3 -5.14 2.74 14.77
N HIS A 4 -6.04 2.28 15.64
CA HIS A 4 -7.23 1.48 15.33
C HIS A 4 -7.02 0.10 14.67
N ASN A 5 -5.88 -0.57 14.86
CA ASN A 5 -5.58 -1.87 14.22
C ASN A 5 -5.68 -1.86 12.68
N TYR A 6 -5.52 -0.70 12.04
CA TYR A 6 -5.45 -0.63 10.59
C TYR A 6 -4.08 -1.08 10.11
N THR A 7 -4.08 -2.02 9.18
CA THR A 7 -2.89 -2.39 8.41
C THR A 7 -2.55 -1.30 7.40
N LEU A 8 -1.33 -1.28 6.88
CA LEU A 8 -0.94 -0.40 5.77
C LEU A 8 -1.83 -0.64 4.55
N HIS A 9 -2.17 -1.90 4.29
CA HIS A 9 -3.15 -2.28 3.28
C HIS A 9 -4.48 -1.55 3.52
N ASP A 10 -5.09 -1.70 4.70
CA ASP A 10 -6.37 -1.05 5.02
C ASP A 10 -6.29 0.47 4.94
N ALA A 11 -5.20 1.06 5.43
CA ALA A 11 -4.96 2.50 5.37
C ALA A 11 -4.89 3.00 3.93
N PHE A 12 -4.20 2.27 3.05
CA PHE A 12 -4.10 2.58 1.63
C PHE A 12 -5.48 2.57 0.95
N PHE A 13 -6.26 1.50 1.13
CA PHE A 13 -7.60 1.39 0.55
C PHE A 13 -8.57 2.43 1.13
N LEU A 14 -8.45 2.75 2.43
CA LEU A 14 -9.24 3.80 3.06
C LEU A 14 -8.95 5.17 2.43
N VAL A 15 -7.67 5.53 2.26
CA VAL A 15 -7.27 6.80 1.62
C VAL A 15 -7.84 6.89 0.21
N ARG A 16 -7.71 5.80 -0.57
CA ARG A 16 -8.21 5.76 -1.95
C ARG A 16 -9.72 5.80 -2.07
N SER A 17 -10.45 5.18 -1.14
CA SER A 17 -11.92 5.25 -1.11
C SER A 17 -12.45 6.69 -1.00
N ARG A 18 -11.65 7.58 -0.39
CA ARG A 18 -11.97 9.00 -0.21
C ARG A 18 -11.32 9.90 -1.26
N ARG A 19 -10.14 9.50 -1.75
CA ARG A 19 -9.29 10.28 -2.65
C ARG A 19 -8.60 9.34 -3.66
N PRO A 20 -9.30 8.91 -4.72
CA PRO A 20 -8.79 7.91 -5.67
C PRO A 20 -7.59 8.40 -6.49
N ILE A 21 -7.36 9.72 -6.54
CA ILE A 21 -6.21 10.33 -7.20
C ILE A 21 -4.93 10.28 -6.38
N ILE A 22 -5.02 9.96 -5.07
CA ILE A 22 -3.81 9.83 -4.24
C ILE A 22 -3.11 8.55 -4.61
N THR A 23 -1.88 8.71 -5.07
CA THR A 23 -0.97 7.61 -5.34
C THR A 23 0.38 7.92 -4.70
N PRO A 24 0.74 7.26 -3.59
CA PRO A 24 2.04 7.43 -2.97
C PRO A 24 3.17 7.09 -3.95
N ASN A 25 4.29 7.80 -3.89
CA ASN A 25 5.44 7.41 -4.72
C ASN A 25 6.07 6.11 -4.19
N LEU A 26 6.85 5.42 -5.03
CA LEU A 26 7.48 4.15 -4.70
C LEU A 26 8.35 4.23 -3.43
N GLY A 27 9.20 5.25 -3.31
CA GLY A 27 10.08 5.40 -2.15
C GLY A 27 9.32 5.63 -0.84
N PHE A 28 8.17 6.33 -0.89
CA PHE A 28 7.31 6.46 0.28
C PHE A 28 6.66 5.14 0.67
N MET A 29 6.18 4.36 -0.31
CA MET A 29 5.53 3.08 -0.05
C MET A 29 6.53 2.04 0.47
N GLU A 30 7.76 2.04 -0.04
CA GLU A 30 8.88 1.23 0.47
C GLU A 30 9.14 1.50 1.95
N GLN A 31 9.22 2.77 2.36
CA GLN A 31 9.41 3.12 3.79
C GLN A 31 8.26 2.64 4.68
N LEU A 32 7.03 2.60 4.17
CA LEU A 32 5.88 2.09 4.93
C LEU A 32 5.91 0.57 5.07
N VAL A 33 6.32 -0.15 4.03
CA VAL A 33 6.50 -1.60 4.08
C VAL A 33 7.62 -1.94 5.06
N LEU A 34 8.77 -1.27 4.98
CA LEU A 34 9.88 -1.45 5.93
C LEU A 34 9.44 -1.16 7.37
N TYR A 35 8.66 -0.11 7.59
CA TYR A 35 8.08 0.17 8.90
C TYR A 35 7.19 -0.98 9.38
N GLU A 36 6.36 -1.55 8.51
CA GLU A 36 5.53 -2.70 8.89
C GLU A 36 6.35 -3.95 9.20
N GLU A 37 7.40 -4.24 8.43
CA GLU A 37 8.32 -5.36 8.67
C GLU A 37 9.07 -5.23 9.99
N GLU A 38 9.47 -4.01 10.37
CA GLU A 38 10.18 -3.75 11.62
C GLU A 38 9.28 -3.80 12.87
N ASN A 39 8.00 -3.41 12.72
CA ASN A 39 7.08 -3.21 13.85
C ASN A 39 6.00 -4.30 13.98
N PHE A 40 5.74 -5.06 12.92
CA PHE A 40 4.77 -6.15 12.86
C PHE A 40 5.43 -7.42 12.33
N ARG A 41 4.72 -8.56 12.40
CA ARG A 41 5.31 -9.85 11.99
C ARG A 41 5.49 -9.97 10.48
N GLU A 42 4.55 -9.43 9.71
CA GLU A 42 4.52 -9.57 8.26
C GLU A 42 3.97 -8.28 7.65
N PRO A 43 4.56 -7.80 6.55
CA PRO A 43 4.03 -6.66 5.82
C PRO A 43 2.69 -7.03 5.20
N THR A 44 1.76 -6.09 5.21
CA THR A 44 0.40 -6.31 4.70
C THR A 44 0.23 -5.85 3.25
N VAL A 45 1.27 -5.21 2.70
CA VAL A 45 1.34 -4.75 1.32
C VAL A 45 2.52 -5.41 0.63
N ASP A 46 2.27 -5.98 -0.54
CA ASP A 46 3.30 -6.44 -1.46
C ASP A 46 3.81 -5.27 -2.31
N LEU A 47 5.08 -4.90 -2.10
CA LEU A 47 5.72 -3.79 -2.82
C LEU A 47 5.93 -4.10 -4.32
N TRP A 48 6.13 -5.37 -4.68
CA TRP A 48 6.27 -5.78 -6.07
C TRP A 48 4.95 -5.55 -6.81
N LYS A 49 3.83 -6.06 -6.27
CA LYS A 49 2.49 -5.83 -6.85
C LYS A 49 2.15 -4.33 -6.90
N TYR A 50 2.52 -3.57 -5.86
CA TYR A 50 2.39 -2.11 -5.87
C TYR A 50 3.17 -1.46 -7.03
N SER A 51 4.42 -1.89 -7.24
CA SER A 51 5.30 -1.33 -8.26
C SER A 51 4.83 -1.64 -9.68
N GLU A 52 4.30 -2.86 -9.89
CA GLU A 52 3.71 -3.27 -11.16
C GLU A 52 2.48 -2.41 -11.47
N TRP A 53 1.57 -2.24 -10.50
CA TRP A 53 0.41 -1.37 -10.66
C TRP A 53 0.80 0.10 -10.90
N TYR A 54 1.75 0.63 -10.13
CA TYR A 54 2.24 2.01 -10.21
C TYR A 54 2.86 2.33 -11.58
N SER A 55 3.46 1.33 -12.22
CA SER A 55 4.16 1.45 -13.51
C SER A 55 3.28 1.10 -14.72
N SER A 56 2.24 0.29 -14.54
CA SER A 56 1.43 -0.25 -15.64
C SER A 56 0.32 0.66 -16.15
N SER A 57 0.07 1.80 -15.50
CA SER A 57 -1.14 2.60 -15.77
C SER A 57 -0.84 4.06 -16.13
N ASP A 58 -1.25 4.47 -17.33
CA ASP A 58 -1.46 5.88 -17.70
C ASP A 58 -2.55 6.53 -16.83
N ASP A 59 -3.48 5.72 -16.29
CA ASP A 59 -4.53 6.12 -15.36
C ASP A 59 -4.47 5.29 -14.06
N ARG A 60 -3.91 5.90 -13.00
CA ARG A 60 -3.74 5.30 -11.66
C ARG A 60 -5.04 5.26 -10.85
N THR A 61 -6.21 5.37 -11.47
CA THR A 61 -7.50 5.26 -10.76
C THR A 61 -7.89 3.81 -10.45
N GLY A 62 -7.37 2.83 -11.20
CA GLY A 62 -7.68 1.41 -11.03
C GLY A 62 -7.25 0.84 -9.67
N VAL A 63 -8.05 -0.08 -9.12
CA VAL A 63 -7.83 -0.71 -7.81
C VAL A 63 -6.67 -1.73 -7.90
N PRO A 64 -5.57 -1.57 -7.15
CA PRO A 64 -4.44 -2.48 -7.17
C PRO A 64 -4.73 -3.74 -6.36
N ASP A 65 -4.15 -4.86 -6.76
CA ASP A 65 -3.93 -5.98 -5.86
C ASP A 65 -2.64 -5.71 -5.07
N LEU A 66 -2.77 -5.60 -3.75
CA LEU A 66 -1.64 -5.35 -2.85
C LEU A 66 -1.47 -6.45 -1.81
N ALA A 67 -2.36 -7.46 -1.83
CA ALA A 67 -2.35 -8.49 -0.82
C ALA A 67 -1.16 -9.45 -1.08
N PRO A 68 -0.33 -9.72 -0.06
CA PRO A 68 0.69 -10.76 -0.14
C PRO A 68 0.06 -12.15 -0.31
N GLU A 69 0.72 -13.01 -1.08
CA GLU A 69 0.34 -14.42 -1.26
C GLU A 69 1.06 -15.28 -0.22
N TYR A 70 0.32 -15.81 0.76
CA TYR A 70 0.84 -16.69 1.81
C TYR A 70 0.49 -18.16 1.56
#